data_AF-A0A1B6HEH1-F1
#
_entry.id   AF-A0A1B6HEH1-F1
#
_cell.length_a   1.000
_cell.length_b   1.000
_cell.length_c   1.000
_cell.angle_alpha   90.00
_cell.angle_beta   90.00
_cell.angle_gamma   90.00
#
_symmetry.space_group_name_H-M   'P 1'
#
loop_
_entity.id
_entity.type
_entity.pdbx_description
1 polymer ?
#
loop_
_entity_poly.entity_id
_entity_poly.type
_entity_poly.pdbx_seq_one_letter_code
_entity_poly.pdbx_strand_id
1 'polypeptide(L)'
;GYSRRVKIISGFIYTWNPIFVSEFLLATAAEMPLDRRASFYADVLCSFESRKLAEILSQIEGKIDAPMKNRLIKLFSDSIYGSGADKLKRTGSMVDAFNLI
;
A
#
# COMPACT_ATOMS: atom_id res chain seq x y z
N GLY A 1 15.15 -13.63 5.73
CA GLY A 1 14.46 -13.38 4.45
C GLY A 1 13.81 -12.01 4.45
N TYR A 2 13.72 -11.39 3.28
CA TYR A 2 13.17 -10.05 3.05
C TYR A 2 11.81 -9.83 3.74
N SER A 3 10.85 -10.76 3.59
CA SER A 3 9.52 -10.66 4.22
C SER A 3 9.53 -10.63 5.75
N ARG A 4 10.51 -11.26 6.41
CA ARG A 4 10.66 -11.16 7.88
C ARG A 4 11.06 -9.74 8.29
N ARG A 5 11.93 -9.09 7.51
CA ARG A 5 12.36 -7.71 7.79
C ARG A 5 11.20 -6.74 7.58
N VAL A 6 10.39 -6.95 6.53
CA VAL A 6 9.20 -6.13 6.27
C VAL A 6 8.19 -6.25 7.41
N LYS A 7 7.91 -7.47 7.91
CA LYS A 7 7.03 -7.65 9.09
C LYS A 7 7.52 -6.93 10.35
N ILE A 8 8.83 -6.91 10.56
CA ILE A 8 9.42 -6.18 11.70
C ILE A 8 9.21 -4.69 11.53
N ILE A 9 9.57 -4.14 10.36
CA ILE A 9 9.39 -2.71 10.04
C ILE A 9 7.93 -2.32 10.18
N SER A 10 7.03 -3.12 9.61
CA SER A 10 5.59 -2.85 9.63
C SER A 10 5.03 -2.80 11.05
N GLY A 11 5.49 -3.70 11.93
CA GLY A 11 5.16 -3.64 13.37
C GLY A 11 5.70 -2.39 14.07
N PHE A 12 6.93 -1.96 13.75
CA PHE A 12 7.53 -0.76 14.34
C PHE A 12 6.78 0.52 13.97
N ILE A 13 6.37 0.64 12.71
CA ILE A 13 5.69 1.83 12.20
C ILE A 13 4.16 1.75 12.37
N TYR A 14 3.63 0.62 12.87
CA TYR A 14 2.19 0.40 13.01
C TYR A 14 1.51 1.47 13.87
N THR A 15 2.20 1.99 14.89
CA THR A 15 1.66 3.00 15.81
C THR A 15 1.92 4.44 15.36
N TRP A 16 2.69 4.65 14.30
CA TRP A 16 3.07 6.00 13.85
C TRP A 16 1.89 6.74 13.24
N ASN A 17 1.96 8.07 13.20
CA ASN A 17 0.98 8.87 12.48
C ASN A 17 0.98 8.50 10.97
N PRO A 18 -0.18 8.39 10.31
CA PRO A 18 -0.29 8.09 8.87
C PRO A 18 0.60 8.97 7.97
N ILE A 19 0.74 10.25 8.29
CA ILE A 19 1.60 11.18 7.56
C ILE A 19 3.05 10.72 7.65
N PHE A 20 3.54 10.41 8.86
CA PHE A 20 4.91 9.90 9.02
C PHE A 20 5.14 8.58 8.31
N VAL A 21 4.15 7.68 8.32
CA VAL A 21 4.23 6.42 7.56
C VAL A 21 4.34 6.70 6.06
N SER A 22 3.55 7.64 5.53
CA SER A 22 3.59 7.99 4.11
C SER A 22 4.95 8.57 3.69
N GLU A 23 5.50 9.50 4.46
CA GLU A 23 6.82 10.11 4.20
C GLU A 23 7.93 9.07 4.32
N PHE A 24 7.83 8.18 5.31
CA PHE A 24 8.78 7.07 5.46
C PHE A 24 8.79 6.16 4.23
N LEU A 25 7.62 5.76 3.72
CA LEU A 25 7.51 4.92 2.53
C LEU A 25 8.12 5.61 1.30
N LEU A 26 7.77 6.88 1.09
CA LEU A 26 8.27 7.69 -0.02
C LEU A 26 9.80 7.85 0.01
N ALA A 27 10.37 8.17 1.17
CA ALA A 27 11.80 8.34 1.32
C ALA A 27 12.57 7.01 1.20
N THR A 28 12.06 5.95 1.84
CA THR A 28 12.78 4.66 1.92
C THR A 28 12.88 3.97 0.57
N ALA A 29 11.91 4.18 -0.32
CA ALA A 29 11.83 3.48 -1.58
C ALA A 29 12.10 4.36 -2.81
N ALA A 30 12.56 5.61 -2.63
CA ALA A 30 12.80 6.57 -3.70
C ALA A 30 13.70 6.00 -4.82
N GLU A 31 14.81 5.34 -4.42
CA GLU A 31 15.82 4.77 -5.31
C GLU A 31 15.51 3.32 -5.76
N MET A 32 14.37 2.77 -5.35
CA MET A 32 14.01 1.40 -5.72
C MET A 32 13.41 1.33 -7.12
N PRO A 33 13.72 0.29 -7.91
CA PRO A 33 13.00 0.00 -9.14
C PRO A 33 11.50 -0.17 -8.89
N LEU A 34 10.68 0.25 -9.86
CA LEU A 34 9.22 0.30 -9.76
C LEU A 34 8.60 -0.96 -9.14
N ASP A 35 8.94 -2.15 -9.64
CA ASP A 35 8.37 -3.40 -9.13
C ASP A 35 8.77 -3.68 -7.67
N ARG A 36 10.02 -3.43 -7.30
CA ARG A 36 10.48 -3.61 -5.91
C ARG A 36 9.83 -2.60 -4.97
N ARG A 37 9.69 -1.35 -5.43
CA ARG A 37 9.01 -0.28 -4.71
C ARG A 37 7.55 -0.63 -4.45
N ALA A 38 6.85 -1.08 -5.48
CA ALA A 38 5.45 -1.48 -5.40
C ALA A 38 5.24 -2.69 -4.47
N SER A 39 6.09 -3.73 -4.57
CA SER A 39 6.04 -4.86 -3.65
C SER A 39 6.33 -4.46 -2.20
N PHE A 40 7.34 -3.62 -1.97
CA PHE A 40 7.66 -3.11 -0.63
C PHE A 40 6.46 -2.37 -0.02
N TYR A 41 5.84 -1.47 -0.80
CA TYR A 41 4.65 -0.73 -0.36
C TYR A 41 3.52 -1.69 -0.03
N ALA A 42 3.21 -2.64 -0.92
CA ALA A 42 2.14 -3.59 -0.69
C ALA A 42 2.37 -4.41 0.58
N ASP A 43 3.57 -4.97 0.77
CA ASP A 43 3.91 -5.77 1.94
C ASP A 43 3.79 -4.97 3.25
N VAL A 44 4.17 -3.69 3.26
CA VAL A 44 4.04 -2.81 4.44
C VAL A 44 2.57 -2.42 4.67
N LEU A 45 1.88 -1.98 3.62
CA LEU A 45 0.52 -1.45 3.70
C LEU A 45 -0.50 -2.51 4.09
N CYS A 46 -0.32 -3.77 3.66
CA CYS A 46 -1.18 -4.89 4.06
C CYS A 46 -1.13 -5.22 5.56
N SER A 47 -0.22 -4.63 6.34
CA SER A 47 -0.18 -4.81 7.79
C SER A 47 -1.09 -3.86 8.57
N PHE A 48 -1.60 -2.80 7.92
CA PHE A 48 -2.43 -1.79 8.55
C PHE A 48 -3.92 -2.13 8.45
N GLU A 49 -4.67 -1.75 9.48
CA GLU A 49 -6.13 -1.80 9.45
C GLU A 49 -6.70 -0.80 8.43
N SER A 50 -7.90 -1.11 7.94
CA SER A 50 -8.61 -0.38 6.90
C SER A 50 -8.60 1.14 7.05
N ARG A 51 -8.96 1.66 8.23
CA ARG A 51 -9.04 3.11 8.47
C ARG A 51 -7.68 3.79 8.32
N LYS A 52 -6.67 3.25 9.00
CA LYS A 52 -5.32 3.80 8.99
C LYS A 52 -4.67 3.67 7.61
N LEU A 53 -4.93 2.56 6.93
CA LEU A 53 -4.51 2.35 5.56
C LEU A 53 -5.10 3.42 4.61
N ALA A 54 -6.39 3.71 4.70
CA ALA A 54 -7.03 4.76 3.89
C ALA A 54 -6.37 6.13 4.12
N GLU A 55 -6.12 6.47 5.39
CA GLU A 55 -5.40 7.69 5.76
C GLU A 55 -4.00 7.72 5.13
N ILE A 56 -3.22 6.64 5.21
CA ILE A 56 -1.88 6.55 4.58
C ILE A 56 -1.97 6.70 3.06
N LEU A 57 -2.88 5.96 2.40
CA LEU A 57 -3.03 5.97 0.94
C LEU A 57 -3.41 7.37 0.43
N SER A 58 -4.28 8.09 1.14
CA SER A 58 -4.67 9.46 0.79
C SER A 58 -3.48 10.43 0.78
N GLN A 59 -2.47 10.21 1.64
CA GLN A 59 -1.26 11.03 1.69
C GLN A 59 -0.27 10.69 0.57
N ILE A 60 -0.28 9.45 0.09
CA ILE A 60 0.66 8.94 -0.93
C ILE A 60 0.14 9.19 -2.35
N GLU A 61 -1.17 9.13 -2.57
CA GLU A 61 -1.78 9.13 -3.90
C GLU A 61 -1.35 10.30 -4.79
N GLY A 62 -1.25 11.52 -4.23
CA GLY A 62 -0.79 12.70 -4.98
C GLY A 62 0.73 12.81 -5.14
N LYS A 63 1.51 11.90 -4.52
CA LYS A 63 2.98 11.96 -4.47
C LYS A 63 3.66 10.86 -5.28
N ILE A 64 2.90 9.93 -5.84
CA ILE A 64 3.42 8.83 -6.66
C ILE A 64 3.04 9.01 -8.13
N ASP A 65 3.88 8.48 -9.01
CA ASP A 65 3.64 8.49 -10.45
C ASP A 65 2.52 7.49 -10.86
N ALA A 66 1.94 7.72 -12.04
CA ALA A 66 0.88 6.86 -12.57
C ALA A 66 1.30 5.39 -12.72
N PRO A 67 2.54 5.05 -13.18
CA PRO A 67 3.00 3.66 -13.20
C PRO A 67 2.98 2.98 -11.83
N MET A 68 3.43 3.66 -10.77
CA MET A 68 3.40 3.15 -9.39
C MET A 68 1.97 2.95 -8.92
N LYS A 69 1.10 3.94 -9.15
CA LYS A 69 -0.32 3.85 -8.80
C LYS A 69 -0.98 2.63 -9.45
N ASN A 70 -0.79 2.44 -10.75
CA ASN A 70 -1.33 1.31 -11.49
C ASN A 70 -0.79 -0.03 -10.96
N ARG A 71 0.50 -0.08 -10.61
CA ARG A 71 1.13 -1.29 -10.08
C ARG A 71 0.57 -1.68 -8.71
N LEU A 72 0.37 -0.70 -7.84
CA LEU A 72 -0.25 -0.90 -6.52
C LEU A 72 -1.69 -1.38 -6.65
N ILE A 73 -2.51 -0.72 -7.47
CA ILE A 73 -3.90 -1.15 -7.73
C ILE A 73 -3.93 -2.62 -8.17
N LYS A 74 -3.03 -3.01 -9.09
CA LYS A 74 -2.92 -4.39 -9.54
C LYS A 74 -2.54 -5.34 -8.40
N LEU A 75 -1.50 -5.03 -7.62
CA LEU A 75 -1.07 -5.87 -6.51
C LEU A 75 -2.18 -6.06 -5.46
N PHE A 76 -2.93 -5.00 -5.16
CA PHE A 76 -4.04 -5.07 -4.21
C PHE A 76 -5.22 -5.86 -4.77
N SER A 77 -5.57 -5.62 -6.03
CA SER A 77 -6.58 -6.43 -6.73
C SER A 77 -6.21 -7.91 -6.72
N ASP A 78 -4.98 -8.25 -7.11
CA ASP A 78 -4.48 -9.63 -7.15
C ASP A 78 -4.50 -10.28 -5.76
N SER A 79 -4.19 -9.51 -4.69
CA SER A 79 -4.26 -10.00 -3.31
C SER A 79 -5.69 -10.27 -2.83
N ILE A 80 -6.67 -9.51 -3.32
CA ILE A 80 -8.10 -9.65 -3.01
C ILE A 80 -8.71 -10.83 -3.77
N TYR A 81 -8.35 -11.03 -5.04
CA TYR A 81 -8.85 -12.15 -5.85
C TYR A 81 -8.31 -13.54 -5.39
N GLY A 82 -7.25 -13.57 -4.57
CA GLY A 82 -6.74 -14.81 -3.96
C GLY A 82 -7.51 -15.32 -2.74
N SER A 83 -8.29 -14.44 -2.09
CA SER A 83 -9.13 -14.78 -0.92
C SER A 83 -10.58 -14.41 -1.23
N GLY A 84 -11.37 -15.39 -1.67
CA GLY A 84 -12.73 -15.15 -2.16
C GLY A 84 -13.60 -14.31 -1.21
N ALA A 85 -14.05 -13.16 -1.70
CA ALA A 85 -15.39 -12.61 -1.46
C ALA A 85 -15.64 -11.45 -2.43
N ASP A 86 -16.78 -11.54 -3.09
CA ASP A 86 -17.40 -10.63 -4.04
C ASP A 86 -17.25 -9.11 -3.82
N LYS A 87 -17.32 -8.40 -4.96
CA LYS A 87 -17.60 -6.96 -5.18
C LYS A 87 -16.37 -6.07 -5.37
N LEU A 88 -16.02 -5.82 -6.63
CA LEU A 88 -15.44 -4.53 -7.04
C LEU A 88 -15.67 -4.29 -8.52
N LYS A 89 -16.93 -3.96 -8.87
CA LYS A 89 -17.21 -3.27 -10.13
C LYS A 89 -17.03 -1.77 -9.90
N ARG A 90 -15.98 -1.24 -10.54
CA ARG A 90 -15.80 0.14 -11.01
C ARG A 90 -15.65 1.25 -9.95
N THR A 91 -14.41 1.68 -9.73
CA THR A 91 -13.94 3.09 -9.71
C THR A 91 -12.40 3.11 -9.67
N GLY A 92 -11.76 4.16 -10.21
CA GLY A 92 -10.32 4.19 -10.55
C GLY A 92 -9.35 4.67 -9.46
N SER A 93 -9.73 4.65 -8.18
CA SER A 93 -8.89 5.10 -7.05
C SER A 93 -8.15 3.94 -6.37
N MET A 94 -6.97 4.21 -5.80
CA MET A 94 -6.24 3.24 -4.96
C MET A 94 -6.99 2.91 -3.66
N VAL A 95 -7.73 3.87 -3.13
CA VAL A 95 -8.55 3.69 -1.92
C VAL A 95 -9.71 2.72 -2.21
N ASP A 96 -10.33 2.89 -3.37
CA ASP A 96 -11.44 2.03 -3.83
C ASP A 96 -10.96 0.62 -4.17
N ALA A 97 -9.77 0.48 -4.76
CA ALA A 97 -9.16 -0.82 -5.05
C ALA A 97 -8.98 -1.68 -3.78
N PHE A 98 -8.99 -1.07 -2.59
CA PHE A 98 -8.95 -1.75 -1.31
C PHE A 98 -10.31 -1.95 -0.63
N ASN A 99 -11.43 -1.51 -1.22
CA ASN A 99 -12.76 -1.53 -0.60
C ASN A 99 -12.77 -0.93 0.83
N LEU A 100 -12.15 0.24 0.99
CA LEU A 100 -12.19 1.00 2.23
C LEU A 100 -13.40 1.94 2.18
N ILE A 101 -14.57 1.39 2.53
CA ILE A 101 -15.93 1.99 2.64
C ILE A 101 -16.78 1.90 1.35
#